data_AF-A0A6J2XW34-F1
#
_entry.id   AF-A0A6J2XW34-F1
#
_cell.length_a   1.000
_cell.length_b   1.000
_cell.length_c   1.000
_cell.angle_alpha   90.00
_cell.angle_beta   90.00
_cell.angle_gamma   90.00
#
_symmetry.space_group_name_H-M   'P 1'
#
loop_
_entity.id
_entity.type
_entity.pdbx_description
1 polymer ?
#
loop_
_entity_poly.entity_id
_entity_poly.type
_entity_poly.pdbx_seq_one_letter_code
_entity_poly.pdbx_strand_id
1 'polypeptide(L)'
;MQGRRAISMLNGVLWDQGISKANKKNIYNTVVKSIITYGSEVWQLKSRTENMLLATEMDYWRRSAGKSKREQITNDRVREIMGAEHIIVDDIRTKQLIWFGHVQRMPDHRIPKQILLWTPRGRNKRGRPRRSWRGGVDQELENREIPDDLWLNREEWRLGVGKRRGTF
;
A
#
# COMPACT_ATOMS: atom_id res chain seq x y z
N MET A 1 6.65 9.35 -10.86
CA MET A 1 5.82 8.16 -10.58
C MET A 1 4.73 8.08 -11.64
N GLN A 2 4.58 6.95 -12.32
CA GLN A 2 3.64 6.81 -13.46
C GLN A 2 2.17 7.07 -13.06
N GLY A 3 1.79 6.76 -11.82
CA GLY A 3 0.45 7.06 -11.28
C GLY A 3 0.04 8.52 -11.41
N ARG A 4 0.92 9.49 -11.11
CA ARG A 4 0.59 10.93 -11.27
C ARG A 4 0.31 11.32 -12.72
N ARG A 5 1.00 10.69 -13.67
CA ARG A 5 0.77 10.91 -15.11
C ARG A 5 -0.62 10.39 -15.50
N ALA A 6 -0.99 9.20 -15.05
CA ALA A 6 -2.33 8.64 -15.27
C ALA A 6 -3.42 9.56 -14.69
N ILE A 7 -3.25 10.06 -13.46
CA ILE A 7 -4.19 11.01 -12.83
C ILE A 7 -4.32 12.28 -13.68
N SER A 8 -3.20 12.79 -14.20
CA SER A 8 -3.20 13.99 -15.06
C SER A 8 -3.93 13.76 -16.39
N MET A 9 -3.83 12.57 -16.98
CA MET A 9 -4.56 12.23 -18.22
C MET A 9 -6.06 12.10 -17.98
N LEU A 10 -6.46 11.64 -16.79
CA LEU A 10 -7.86 11.50 -16.40
C LEU A 10 -8.49 12.83 -15.93
N ASN A 11 -7.77 13.95 -15.99
CA ASN A 11 -8.20 15.19 -15.34
C ASN A 11 -9.62 15.64 -15.76
N GLY A 12 -9.99 15.55 -17.04
CA GLY A 12 -11.34 15.89 -17.51
C GLY A 12 -12.44 15.06 -16.82
N VAL A 13 -12.24 13.74 -16.76
CA VAL A 13 -13.14 12.79 -16.07
C VAL A 13 -13.21 13.04 -14.56
N LEU A 14 -12.09 13.39 -13.94
CA LEU A 14 -12.03 13.61 -12.49
C LEU A 14 -12.79 14.87 -12.08
N TRP A 15 -12.69 15.96 -12.85
CA TRP A 15 -13.38 17.22 -12.54
C TRP A 15 -14.85 17.24 -12.95
N ASP A 16 -15.27 16.36 -13.86
CA ASP A 16 -16.66 16.25 -14.30
C ASP A 16 -17.59 15.80 -13.14
N GLN A 17 -18.58 16.63 -12.81
CA GLN A 17 -19.56 16.35 -11.75
C GLN A 17 -20.72 15.48 -12.23
N GLY A 18 -20.91 15.29 -13.54
CA GLY A 18 -21.90 14.38 -14.11
C GLY A 18 -21.54 12.90 -13.92
N ILE A 19 -20.27 12.59 -13.66
CA ILE A 19 -19.80 11.23 -13.42
C ILE A 19 -20.00 10.85 -11.95
N SER A 20 -20.69 9.73 -11.73
CA SER A 20 -20.96 9.23 -10.38
C SER A 20 -19.68 8.96 -9.59
N LYS A 21 -19.75 9.18 -8.27
CA LYS A 21 -18.64 8.88 -7.35
C LYS A 21 -18.22 7.41 -7.43
N ALA A 22 -19.18 6.50 -7.63
CA ALA A 22 -18.93 5.07 -7.78
C ALA A 22 -18.05 4.77 -9.00
N ASN A 23 -18.34 5.38 -10.16
CA ASN A 23 -17.52 5.21 -11.35
C ASN A 23 -16.11 5.77 -11.16
N LYS A 24 -15.96 6.92 -10.49
CA LYS A 24 -14.63 7.46 -10.15
C LYS A 24 -13.86 6.55 -9.19
N LYS A 25 -14.53 5.87 -8.23
CA LYS A 25 -13.88 4.83 -7.41
C LYS A 25 -13.44 3.63 -8.24
N ASN A 26 -14.27 3.19 -9.19
CA ASN A 26 -13.92 2.06 -10.04
C ASN A 26 -12.69 2.37 -10.90
N ILE A 27 -12.64 3.55 -11.52
CA ILE A 27 -11.46 4.02 -12.28
C ILE A 27 -10.21 4.07 -11.40
N TYR A 28 -10.34 4.53 -10.16
CA TYR A 28 -9.23 4.53 -9.20
C TYR A 28 -8.70 3.12 -8.97
N ASN A 29 -9.59 2.20 -8.62
CA ASN A 29 -9.23 0.84 -8.27
C ASN A 29 -8.65 0.06 -9.47
N THR A 30 -9.18 0.27 -10.68
CA THR A 30 -8.76 -0.48 -11.88
C THR A 30 -7.50 0.08 -12.52
N VAL A 31 -7.36 1.41 -12.62
CA VAL A 31 -6.27 2.06 -13.38
C VAL A 31 -5.21 2.63 -12.45
N VAL A 32 -5.61 3.55 -11.56
CA VAL A 32 -4.62 4.32 -10.77
C VAL A 32 -3.95 3.44 -9.72
N LYS A 33 -4.73 2.69 -8.95
CA LYS A 33 -4.24 1.77 -7.91
C LYS A 33 -3.41 0.64 -8.53
N SER A 34 -3.82 0.08 -9.67
CA SER A 34 -3.05 -0.98 -10.32
C SER A 34 -1.67 -0.50 -10.76
N ILE A 35 -1.58 0.67 -11.40
CA ILE A 35 -0.30 1.28 -11.81
C ILE A 35 0.60 1.57 -10.60
N ILE A 36 0.03 2.12 -9.52
CA ILE A 36 0.83 2.51 -8.35
C ILE A 36 1.31 1.29 -7.55
N THR A 37 0.47 0.26 -7.44
CA THR A 37 0.77 -0.95 -6.65
C THR A 37 1.48 -2.03 -7.46
N TYR A 38 1.81 -1.78 -8.73
CA TYR A 38 2.57 -2.70 -9.54
C TYR A 38 3.95 -2.96 -8.94
N GLY A 39 4.28 -4.24 -8.73
CA GLY A 39 5.55 -4.64 -8.10
C GLY A 39 5.70 -4.23 -6.64
N SER A 40 4.62 -3.79 -5.98
CA SER A 40 4.72 -3.22 -4.65
C SER A 40 4.95 -4.23 -3.52
N GLU A 41 4.94 -5.52 -3.86
CA GLU A 41 5.10 -6.64 -2.94
C GLU A 41 6.54 -6.82 -2.48
N VAL A 42 7.51 -6.48 -3.34
CA VAL A 42 8.93 -6.83 -3.13
C VAL A 42 9.81 -5.64 -2.77
N TRP A 43 9.35 -4.41 -3.00
CA TRP A 43 10.09 -3.20 -2.67
C TRP A 43 9.87 -2.77 -1.21
N GLN A 44 10.86 -2.11 -0.64
CA GLN A 44 10.77 -1.57 0.71
C GLN A 44 9.97 -0.27 0.74
N LEU A 45 9.00 -0.17 1.65
CA LEU A 45 8.26 1.06 1.90
C LEU A 45 9.02 1.98 2.88
N LYS A 46 9.59 3.07 2.35
CA LYS A 46 10.24 4.13 3.15
C LYS A 46 9.27 5.27 3.39
N SER A 47 9.42 6.02 4.48
CA SER A 47 8.54 7.14 4.84
C SER A 47 8.39 8.19 3.71
N ARG A 48 9.46 8.47 2.96
CA ARG A 48 9.40 9.36 1.78
C ARG A 48 8.47 8.81 0.69
N THR A 49 8.59 7.52 0.40
CA THR A 49 7.76 6.85 -0.62
C THR A 49 6.31 6.75 -0.15
N GLU A 50 6.10 6.42 1.13
CA GLU A 50 4.79 6.38 1.78
C GLU A 50 4.06 7.74 1.68
N ASN A 51 4.72 8.83 2.09
CA ASN A 51 4.16 10.18 1.97
C ASN A 51 3.85 10.56 0.51
N MET A 52 4.71 10.15 -0.43
CA MET A 52 4.48 10.39 -1.85
C MET A 52 3.26 9.62 -2.39
N LEU A 53 3.04 8.39 -1.93
CA LEU A 53 1.89 7.56 -2.29
C LEU A 53 0.60 8.18 -1.76
N LEU A 54 0.57 8.53 -0.47
CA LEU A 54 -0.56 9.19 0.18
C LEU A 54 -0.91 10.51 -0.50
N ALA A 55 0.09 11.33 -0.82
CA ALA A 55 -0.14 12.58 -1.55
C ALA A 55 -0.69 12.36 -2.96
N THR A 56 -0.28 11.29 -3.63
CA THR A 56 -0.76 10.94 -4.98
C THR A 56 -2.20 10.42 -4.95
N GLU A 57 -2.53 9.60 -3.95
CA GLU A 57 -3.91 9.16 -3.69
C GLU A 57 -4.82 10.35 -3.35
N MET A 58 -4.38 11.25 -2.48
CA MET A 58 -5.16 12.44 -2.13
C MET A 58 -5.34 13.41 -3.31
N ASP A 59 -4.37 13.51 -4.23
CA ASP A 59 -4.53 14.28 -5.47
C ASP A 59 -5.69 13.73 -6.32
N TYR A 60 -5.76 12.39 -6.45
CA TYR A 60 -6.88 11.75 -7.15
C TYR A 60 -8.23 12.03 -6.49
N TRP A 61 -8.32 11.84 -5.16
CA TRP A 61 -9.58 12.02 -4.44
C TRP A 61 -10.05 13.47 -4.44
N ARG A 62 -9.14 14.45 -4.31
CA ARG A 62 -9.48 15.87 -4.35
C ARG A 62 -10.04 16.29 -5.71
N ARG A 63 -9.39 15.89 -6.81
CA ARG A 63 -9.89 16.16 -8.16
C ARG A 63 -11.24 15.50 -8.38
N SER A 64 -11.39 14.24 -7.97
CA SER A 64 -12.65 13.48 -8.07
C SER A 64 -13.82 14.14 -7.32
N ALA A 65 -13.53 14.74 -6.16
CA ALA A 65 -14.48 15.48 -5.36
C ALA A 65 -14.76 16.90 -5.88
N GLY A 66 -14.07 17.35 -6.94
CA GLY A 66 -14.15 18.71 -7.46
C GLY A 66 -13.62 19.76 -6.48
N LYS A 67 -12.71 19.38 -5.57
CA LYS A 67 -12.21 20.26 -4.49
C LYS A 67 -10.81 20.77 -4.76
N SER A 68 -10.69 22.08 -4.82
CA SER A 68 -9.41 22.78 -4.95
C SER A 68 -8.63 22.77 -3.64
N LYS A 69 -7.30 22.81 -3.72
CA LYS A 69 -6.45 23.02 -2.54
C LYS A 69 -6.67 24.41 -1.91
N ARG A 70 -7.18 25.38 -2.67
CA ARG A 70 -7.49 26.73 -2.18
C ARG A 70 -8.63 26.74 -1.17
N GLU A 71 -9.52 25.75 -1.21
CA GLU A 71 -10.63 25.62 -0.27
C GLU A 71 -10.19 25.16 1.12
N GLN A 72 -8.92 24.76 1.30
CA GLN A 72 -8.34 24.34 2.59
C GLN A 72 -9.11 23.20 3.33
N ILE A 73 -9.98 22.48 2.63
CA ILE A 73 -10.70 21.31 3.18
C ILE A 73 -9.68 20.25 3.62
N THR A 74 -9.87 19.66 4.79
CA THR A 74 -8.99 18.60 5.34
C THR A 74 -8.97 17.34 4.47
N ASN A 75 -7.90 16.55 4.54
CA ASN A 75 -7.80 15.32 3.77
C ASN A 75 -8.87 14.31 4.19
N ASP A 76 -9.18 14.25 5.50
CA ASP A 76 -10.14 13.31 6.06
C ASP A 76 -11.55 13.63 5.56
N ARG A 77 -11.92 14.92 5.51
CA ARG A 77 -13.21 15.34 4.93
C ARG A 77 -13.33 14.99 3.44
N VAL A 78 -12.25 15.11 2.66
CA VAL A 78 -12.26 14.69 1.25
C VAL A 78 -12.48 13.19 1.12
N ARG A 79 -11.83 12.39 1.99
CA ARG A 79 -12.02 10.93 2.01
C ARG A 79 -13.43 10.55 2.40
N GLU A 80 -14.01 11.21 3.38
CA GLU A 80 -15.41 11.03 3.79
C GLU A 80 -16.39 11.34 2.66
N ILE A 81 -16.23 12.49 1.98
CA ILE A 81 -17.05 12.88 0.82
C ILE A 81 -16.99 11.83 -0.29
N MET A 82 -15.81 11.28 -0.52
CA MET A 82 -15.59 10.25 -1.52
C MET A 82 -15.91 8.85 -0.99
N GLY A 83 -16.12 8.62 0.31
CA GLY A 83 -16.22 7.29 0.92
C GLY A 83 -15.00 6.42 0.64
N ALA A 84 -13.79 6.97 0.79
CA ALA A 84 -12.53 6.26 0.66
C ALA A 84 -12.08 5.75 2.03
N GLU A 85 -12.46 4.51 2.36
CA GLU A 85 -12.26 3.90 3.69
C GLU A 85 -10.82 3.47 3.96
N HIS A 86 -10.02 3.24 2.92
CA HIS A 86 -8.68 2.70 3.05
C HIS A 86 -7.67 3.48 2.22
N ILE A 87 -6.45 3.55 2.74
CA ILE A 87 -5.33 4.20 2.08
C ILE A 87 -4.51 3.20 1.28
N ILE A 88 -3.94 3.66 0.18
CA ILE A 88 -3.12 2.84 -0.73
C ILE A 88 -1.93 2.17 -0.04
N VAL A 89 -1.42 2.79 1.03
CA VAL A 89 -0.30 2.27 1.81
C VAL A 89 -0.69 0.96 2.52
N ASP A 90 -1.89 0.87 3.07
CA ASP A 90 -2.36 -0.34 3.74
C ASP A 90 -2.62 -1.46 2.75
N ASP A 91 -3.06 -1.14 1.54
CA ASP A 91 -3.15 -2.10 0.44
C ASP A 91 -1.76 -2.65 0.06
N ILE A 92 -0.73 -1.79 0.01
CA ILE A 92 0.66 -2.22 -0.27
C ILE A 92 1.18 -3.12 0.85
N ARG A 93 1.00 -2.73 2.11
CA ARG A 93 1.38 -3.55 3.29
C ARG A 93 0.70 -4.92 3.25
N THR A 94 -0.60 -4.94 2.92
CA THR A 94 -1.38 -6.17 2.77
C THR A 94 -0.81 -7.05 1.67
N LYS A 95 -0.47 -6.49 0.51
CA LYS A 95 0.20 -7.22 -0.58
C LYS A 95 1.56 -7.78 -0.18
N GLN A 96 2.37 -7.00 0.56
CA GLN A 96 3.66 -7.46 1.09
C GLN A 96 3.50 -8.66 2.03
N LEU A 97 2.49 -8.63 2.91
CA LEU A 97 2.19 -9.78 3.76
C LEU A 97 1.71 -10.98 2.93
N ILE A 98 0.78 -10.82 1.98
CA ILE A 98 0.35 -11.91 1.10
C ILE A 98 1.56 -12.59 0.42
N TRP A 99 2.47 -11.77 -0.12
CA TRP A 99 3.72 -12.24 -0.72
C TRP A 99 4.62 -12.95 0.29
N PHE A 100 4.83 -12.38 1.48
CA PHE A 100 5.63 -12.96 2.54
C PHE A 100 5.11 -14.35 2.93
N GLY A 101 3.82 -14.48 3.23
CA GLY A 101 3.22 -15.77 3.57
C GLY A 101 3.33 -16.77 2.42
N HIS A 102 3.21 -16.32 1.17
CA HIS A 102 3.42 -17.18 0.00
C HIS A 102 4.85 -17.71 -0.06
N VAL A 103 5.85 -16.85 0.12
CA VAL A 103 7.26 -17.25 0.15
C VAL A 103 7.54 -18.16 1.35
N GLN A 104 6.98 -17.88 2.52
CA GLN A 104 7.18 -18.70 3.72
C GLN A 104 6.66 -20.14 3.55
N ARG A 105 5.59 -20.35 2.78
CA ARG A 105 5.05 -21.69 2.46
C ARG A 105 5.80 -22.41 1.33
N MET A 106 6.73 -21.76 0.63
CA MET A 106 7.52 -22.42 -0.40
C MET A 106 8.51 -23.42 0.21
N PRO A 107 8.85 -24.51 -0.51
CA PRO A 107 9.96 -25.40 -0.12
C PRO A 107 11.29 -24.65 0.04
N ASP A 108 12.14 -25.10 0.97
CA ASP A 108 13.39 -24.42 1.33
C ASP A 108 14.45 -24.36 0.22
N HIS A 109 14.36 -25.24 -0.77
CA HIS A 109 15.25 -25.22 -1.94
C HIS A 109 14.92 -24.08 -2.92
N ARG A 110 13.78 -23.39 -2.76
CA ARG A 110 13.35 -22.32 -3.66
C ARG A 110 14.14 -21.05 -3.38
N ILE A 111 14.72 -20.47 -4.43
CA ILE A 111 15.53 -19.24 -4.37
C ILE A 111 14.83 -18.10 -3.59
N PRO A 112 13.53 -17.78 -3.79
CA PRO A 112 12.87 -16.72 -3.01
C PRO A 112 12.89 -16.95 -1.50
N LYS A 113 12.68 -18.20 -1.05
CA LYS A 113 12.71 -18.59 0.36
C LYS A 113 14.13 -18.47 0.91
N GLN A 114 15.12 -18.95 0.15
CA GLN A 114 16.53 -18.82 0.52
C GLN A 114 16.95 -17.35 0.68
N ILE A 115 16.61 -16.49 -0.28
CA ILE A 115 16.90 -15.05 -0.22
C ILE A 115 16.22 -14.39 0.99
N LEU A 116 14.97 -14.76 1.28
CA LEU A 116 14.22 -14.22 2.43
C LEU A 116 14.89 -14.56 3.77
N LEU A 117 15.42 -15.78 3.89
CA LEU A 117 16.12 -16.26 5.09
C LEU A 117 17.60 -15.85 5.13
N TRP A 118 18.18 -15.51 3.98
CA TRP A 118 19.59 -15.20 3.87
C TRP A 118 19.95 -13.91 4.61
N THR A 119 20.90 -14.03 5.53
CA THR A 119 21.49 -12.88 6.22
C THR A 119 22.90 -12.66 5.69
N PRO A 120 23.20 -11.52 5.06
CA PRO A 120 24.53 -11.24 4.52
C PRO A 120 25.56 -11.16 5.66
N ARG A 121 26.69 -11.87 5.49
CA ARG A 121 27.80 -11.83 6.46
C ARG A 121 28.59 -10.53 6.27
N GLY A 122 28.83 -9.81 7.36
CA GLY A 122 29.65 -8.60 7.35
C GLY A 122 29.29 -7.60 8.46
N ARG A 123 30.09 -6.53 8.57
CA ARG A 123 29.83 -5.44 9.51
C ARG A 123 28.95 -4.38 8.85
N ASN A 124 27.87 -4.00 9.53
CA ASN A 124 27.06 -2.86 9.10
C ASN A 124 27.89 -1.56 9.15
N LYS A 125 27.61 -0.63 8.23
CA LYS A 125 28.20 0.70 8.27
C LYS A 125 27.85 1.39 9.60
N ARG A 126 28.76 2.22 10.12
CA ARG A 126 28.54 3.00 11.35
C ARG A 126 27.31 3.90 11.20
N GLY A 127 26.45 3.93 12.21
CA GLY A 127 25.19 4.69 12.23
C GLY A 127 23.93 3.81 12.28
N ARG A 128 22.75 4.42 12.18
CA ARG A 128 21.47 3.70 12.20
C ARG A 128 21.35 2.80 10.95
N PRO A 129 21.14 1.48 11.09
CA PRO A 129 20.88 0.61 9.96
C PRO A 129 19.71 1.11 9.14
N ARG A 130 19.81 0.99 7.80
CA ARG A 130 18.66 1.26 6.94
C ARG A 130 17.59 0.23 7.25
N ARG A 131 16.33 0.66 7.34
CA ARG A 131 15.20 -0.27 7.44
C ARG A 131 15.29 -1.25 6.27
N SER A 132 15.09 -2.54 6.50
CA SER A 132 15.06 -3.56 5.47
C SER A 132 13.61 -3.80 5.00
N TRP A 133 13.42 -4.54 3.91
CA TRP A 133 12.08 -5.01 3.53
C TRP A 133 11.50 -5.94 4.61
N ARG A 134 12.32 -6.88 5.11
CA ARG A 134 11.91 -7.83 6.15
C ARG A 134 11.53 -7.14 7.46
N GLY A 135 12.34 -6.20 7.95
CA GLY A 135 11.95 -5.38 9.10
C GLY A 135 10.78 -4.42 8.83
N GLY A 136 10.35 -4.26 7.58
CA GLY A 136 9.06 -3.68 7.25
C GLY A 136 7.92 -4.66 7.53
N VAL A 137 8.03 -5.87 6.99
CA VAL A 137 7.08 -6.97 7.19
C VAL A 137 6.92 -7.34 8.67
N ASP A 138 8.02 -7.53 9.40
CA ASP A 138 8.00 -7.92 10.81
C ASP A 138 7.25 -6.87 11.66
N GLN A 139 7.48 -5.58 11.37
CA GLN A 139 6.73 -4.49 12.01
C GLN A 139 5.23 -4.53 11.68
N GLU A 140 4.87 -4.90 10.44
CA GLU A 140 3.46 -5.01 10.04
C GLU A 140 2.77 -6.24 10.65
N LEU A 141 3.50 -7.34 10.89
CA LEU A 141 3.01 -8.49 11.65
C LEU A 141 2.69 -8.10 13.09
N GLU A 142 3.61 -7.38 13.73
CA GLU A 142 3.44 -6.84 15.09
C GLU A 142 2.26 -5.87 15.15
N ASN A 143 2.18 -4.91 14.20
CA ASN A 143 1.10 -3.92 14.14
C ASN A 143 -0.30 -4.55 13.99
N ARG A 144 -0.39 -5.74 13.40
CA ARG A 144 -1.64 -6.47 13.15
C ARG A 144 -1.87 -7.61 14.15
N GLU A 145 -0.97 -7.76 15.12
CA GLU A 145 -1.01 -8.82 16.14
C GLU A 145 -1.12 -10.21 15.50
N ILE A 146 -0.39 -10.44 14.40
CA ILE A 146 -0.35 -11.72 13.70
C ILE A 146 0.79 -12.55 14.32
N PRO A 147 0.51 -13.72 14.90
CA PRO A 147 1.56 -14.59 15.43
C PRO A 147 2.52 -15.03 14.34
N ASP A 148 3.80 -15.16 14.72
CA ASP A 148 4.75 -15.90 13.90
C ASP A 148 4.24 -17.35 13.73
N ASP A 149 4.41 -17.89 12.51
CA ASP A 149 3.92 -19.20 12.04
C ASP A 149 2.46 -19.28 11.55
N LEU A 150 1.65 -18.23 11.74
CA LEU A 150 0.27 -18.21 11.24
C LEU A 150 0.18 -18.36 9.70
N TRP A 151 1.27 -18.09 8.98
CA TRP A 151 1.35 -18.30 7.53
C TRP A 151 1.22 -19.76 7.09
N LEU A 152 1.36 -20.74 7.99
CA LEU A 152 1.16 -22.15 7.67
C LEU A 152 -0.33 -22.47 7.44
N ASN A 153 -1.22 -21.86 8.24
CA ASN A 153 -2.66 -21.97 8.05
C ASN A 153 -3.14 -20.91 7.05
N ARG A 154 -3.58 -21.37 5.86
CA ARG A 154 -3.99 -20.46 4.79
C ARG A 154 -5.24 -19.66 5.12
N GLU A 155 -6.16 -20.20 5.91
CA GLU A 155 -7.41 -19.53 6.27
C GLU A 155 -7.16 -18.44 7.31
N GLU A 156 -6.47 -18.80 8.39
CA GLU A 156 -6.08 -17.84 9.44
C GLU A 156 -5.16 -16.75 8.88
N TRP A 157 -4.24 -17.09 7.98
CA TRP A 157 -3.40 -16.11 7.31
C TRP A 157 -4.21 -15.10 6.50
N ARG A 158 -5.23 -15.57 5.75
CA ARG A 158 -6.10 -14.68 4.97
C ARG A 158 -6.90 -13.75 5.87
N LEU A 159 -7.39 -14.25 7.00
CA LEU A 159 -8.11 -13.45 7.99
C LEU A 159 -7.20 -12.42 8.65
N GLY A 160 -6.01 -12.82 9.10
CA GLY A 160 -5.02 -11.93 9.71
C GLY A 160 -4.55 -10.82 8.78
N VAL A 161 -4.22 -11.16 7.53
CA VAL A 161 -3.80 -10.17 6.52
C VAL A 161 -4.97 -9.29 6.06
N GLY A 162 -6.22 -9.78 6.18
CA GLY A 162 -7.42 -9.00 5.93
C GLY A 162 -7.68 -7.93 7.00
N LYS A 163 -7.13 -8.07 8.22
CA LYS A 163 -7.21 -7.05 9.27
C LYS A 163 -6.44 -5.82 8.81
N ARG A 164 -7.19 -4.80 8.38
CA ARG A 164 -6.66 -3.46 8.12
C ARG A 164 -6.69 -2.67 9.42
N ARG A 165 -5.70 -1.81 9.63
CA ARG A 165 -5.75 -0.85 10.74
C ARG A 165 -7.03 -0.03 10.58
N GLY A 166 -7.83 0.07 11.65
CA GLY A 166 -8.90 1.06 11.70
C GLY A 166 -8.25 2.44 11.71
N THR A 167 -8.20 3.11 10.56
CA THR A 167 -7.83 4.51 10.50
C THR A 167 -9.09 5.33 10.77
N PHE A 168 -9.20 5.87 11.99
CA PHE A 168 -10.07 6.99 12.31
C PHE A 168 -9.34 8.29 11.98
#